data_AF-A0A848IR66-F1
#
_entry.id   AF-A0A848IR66-F1
#
_cell.length_a   1.000
_cell.length_b   1.000
_cell.length_c   1.000
_cell.angle_alpha   90.00
_cell.angle_beta   90.00
_cell.angle_gamma   90.00
#
_symmetry.space_group_name_H-M   'P 1'
#
loop_
_entity.id
_entity.type
_entity.pdbx_description
1 polymer ?
#
loop_
_entity_poly.entity_id
_entity_poly.type
_entity_poly.pdbx_seq_one_letter_code
_entity_poly.pdbx_strand_id
1 'polypeptide(L)'
;MKRVFFFSFCLLLLACSQNETIITKPDFGRSQVSYQTDANLDRIKSSIENKYELQRNQSGYWWLSYLDWSDVHLVANSDNSLLTYTIPIRKFDDQKLDYLIIKSRETGERAYLFSLKPDVEWATKNYSGDLSDFTGSVEVNSLDGELLISSTYTKGELISNQNNSVSRLVCEPWILIEWTEACVGDNCSVTEITVQEFDICPPDNSPGGGGDEVEELGDPLGGGVPKTSSDPLDKDRIPIDGSLDLCLEGFSESYCADMEKQRRLDALKDALAEDPYLLLDIDCDELKVKWLGLADHKPNSKVLERVEKLNKEGYDIEMQYLEDADGAVVNMDYFPVHIDKLPNNPATGDSFTGKEFFEYIRTNFADICFSNNSNFGAYNDVEMTKWEGSDYLGTVMRFDIKLREPYFGIQIGQQDGSVLCTDQQNQTWVFSTIYTKQDYSHPVSGNREFGLITNPDGTYTFYTSGVDRIAEWTDDMIGDIMEYSAFDGGEELWSSLQENLVSWINDPENEGKSEIIDSIIKRIDSTDLESFLNGEKSISELKCKN
;
A
#
# COMPACT_ATOMS: atom_id res chain seq x y z
N MET A 1 -44.03 -51.05 31.27
CA MET A 1 -42.88 -50.33 31.86
C MET A 1 -42.36 -49.37 30.80
N LYS A 2 -42.60 -48.07 31.01
CA LYS A 2 -42.12 -46.94 30.21
C LYS A 2 -41.00 -46.26 31.02
N ARG A 3 -39.90 -45.84 30.36
CA ARG A 3 -38.82 -44.91 30.80
C ARG A 3 -37.55 -45.29 30.02
N VAL A 4 -36.73 -44.45 29.40
CA VAL A 4 -36.61 -42.99 29.21
C VAL A 4 -35.82 -42.82 27.89
N PHE A 5 -36.33 -42.04 26.94
CA PHE A 5 -35.54 -41.51 25.81
C PHE A 5 -36.21 -40.20 25.41
N PHE A 6 -35.86 -39.11 26.10
CA PHE A 6 -36.26 -37.75 25.74
C PHE A 6 -35.43 -36.79 26.59
N PHE A 7 -34.23 -36.43 26.13
CA PHE A 7 -33.49 -35.23 26.54
C PHE A 7 -32.23 -35.11 25.69
N SER A 8 -32.38 -34.68 24.43
CA SER A 8 -31.26 -34.11 23.65
C SER A 8 -31.79 -33.33 22.45
N PHE A 9 -32.55 -32.25 22.71
CA PHE A 9 -33.00 -31.33 21.65
C PHE A 9 -33.18 -29.87 22.12
N CYS A 10 -32.47 -29.45 23.18
CA CYS A 10 -32.58 -28.07 23.72
C CYS A 10 -31.22 -27.40 24.00
N LEU A 11 -30.16 -27.73 23.26
CA LEU A 11 -28.82 -27.17 23.48
C LEU A 11 -28.15 -26.68 22.18
N LEU A 12 -28.94 -26.16 21.24
CA LEU A 12 -28.50 -25.70 19.92
C LEU A 12 -29.19 -24.39 19.47
N LEU A 13 -29.54 -23.51 20.42
CA LEU A 13 -30.17 -22.21 20.14
C LEU A 13 -29.60 -21.02 20.93
N LEU A 14 -28.39 -21.12 21.47
CA LEU A 14 -27.73 -19.99 22.16
C LEU A 14 -26.24 -19.95 21.86
N ALA A 15 -25.87 -19.58 20.64
CA ALA A 15 -24.53 -19.05 20.30
C ALA A 15 -24.54 -18.36 18.92
N CYS A 16 -25.47 -17.43 18.69
CA CYS A 16 -25.26 -16.36 17.71
C CYS A 16 -25.31 -15.05 18.48
N SER A 17 -24.27 -14.81 19.28
CA SER A 17 -23.92 -13.47 19.73
C SER A 17 -23.36 -12.78 18.51
N GLN A 18 -24.14 -11.90 17.89
CA GLN A 18 -23.58 -10.89 17.00
C GLN A 18 -22.63 -10.07 17.86
N ASN A 19 -21.33 -10.34 17.74
CA ASN A 19 -20.33 -9.41 18.21
C ASN A 19 -20.45 -8.20 17.27
N GLU A 20 -21.25 -7.22 17.66
CA GLU A 20 -21.08 -5.87 17.14
C GLU A 20 -19.64 -5.49 17.46
N THR A 21 -18.79 -5.47 16.44
CA THR A 21 -17.43 -4.97 16.54
C THR A 21 -17.58 -3.50 16.93
N ILE A 22 -17.43 -3.20 18.22
CA ILE A 22 -17.28 -1.82 18.68
C ILE A 22 -15.96 -1.36 18.09
N ILE A 23 -16.02 -0.63 16.98
CA ILE A 23 -14.87 0.06 16.41
C ILE A 23 -14.42 1.06 17.48
N THR A 24 -13.41 0.69 18.25
CA THR A 24 -12.75 1.60 19.17
C THR A 24 -11.92 2.55 18.33
N LYS A 25 -12.39 3.80 18.19
CA LYS A 25 -11.61 4.86 17.55
C LYS A 25 -10.22 4.93 18.18
N PRO A 26 -9.14 5.15 17.40
CA PRO A 26 -7.81 5.38 17.94
C PRO A 26 -7.79 6.42 19.05
N ASP A 27 -7.03 6.11 20.10
CA ASP A 27 -6.81 7.00 21.22
C ASP A 27 -5.70 8.01 20.86
N PHE A 28 -6.10 9.11 20.21
CA PHE A 28 -5.20 10.23 19.94
C PHE A 28 -4.97 11.04 21.22
N GLY A 29 -3.70 11.37 21.47
CA GLY A 29 -3.34 12.33 22.51
C GLY A 29 -3.83 13.72 22.13
N ARG A 30 -4.82 14.24 22.87
CA ARG A 30 -5.41 15.57 22.64
C ARG A 30 -5.04 16.52 23.75
N SER A 31 -4.55 17.71 23.39
CA SER A 31 -4.29 18.77 24.35
C SER A 31 -4.58 20.15 23.76
N GLN A 32 -5.05 21.06 24.61
CA GLN A 32 -5.05 22.48 24.29
C GLN A 32 -3.71 23.04 24.75
N VAL A 33 -2.96 23.60 23.81
CA VAL A 33 -1.63 24.17 24.06
C VAL A 33 -1.63 25.65 23.74
N SER A 34 -0.70 26.36 24.34
CA SER A 34 -0.36 27.73 23.95
C SER A 34 1.08 27.77 23.48
N TYR A 35 1.43 28.75 22.65
CA TYR A 35 2.83 28.94 22.23
C TYR A 35 3.77 29.07 23.44
N GLN A 36 3.29 29.65 24.55
CA GLN A 36 4.07 29.81 25.79
C GLN A 36 4.40 28.49 26.50
N THR A 37 3.72 27.41 26.17
CA THR A 37 3.81 26.11 26.86
C THR A 37 4.36 24.98 25.98
N ASP A 38 4.45 25.20 24.66
CA ASP A 38 4.92 24.21 23.68
C ASP A 38 6.09 24.80 22.87
N ALA A 39 7.30 24.25 23.08
CA ALA A 39 8.52 24.71 22.42
C ALA A 39 8.52 24.46 20.90
N ASN A 40 7.80 23.42 20.42
CA ASN A 40 7.66 23.18 18.98
C ASN A 40 6.76 24.25 18.36
N LEU A 41 5.69 24.64 19.06
CA LEU A 41 4.79 25.68 18.58
C LEU A 41 5.49 27.05 18.48
N ASP A 42 6.38 27.38 19.42
CA ASP A 42 7.22 28.59 19.35
C ASP A 42 8.14 28.60 18.12
N ARG A 43 8.76 27.45 17.82
CA ARG A 43 9.59 27.26 16.63
C ARG A 43 8.77 27.41 15.34
N ILE A 44 7.61 26.76 15.27
CA ILE A 44 6.68 26.80 14.14
C ILE A 44 6.19 28.23 13.91
N LYS A 45 5.77 28.93 14.98
CA LYS A 45 5.36 30.33 14.92
C LYS A 45 6.46 31.20 14.31
N SER A 46 7.68 31.06 14.81
CA SER A 46 8.84 31.82 14.31
C SER A 46 9.14 31.48 12.84
N SER A 47 9.01 30.21 12.45
CA SER A 47 9.18 29.74 11.06
C SER A 47 8.18 30.41 10.12
N ILE A 48 6.89 30.40 10.47
CA ILE A 48 5.81 31.02 9.69
C ILE A 48 5.96 32.54 9.65
N GLU A 49 6.19 33.18 10.80
CA GLU A 49 6.39 34.62 10.84
C GLU A 49 7.60 35.04 9.98
N ASN A 50 8.74 34.36 10.08
CA ASN A 50 9.91 34.68 9.25
C ASN A 50 9.68 34.43 7.75
N LYS A 51 9.07 33.29 7.38
CA LYS A 51 8.81 32.92 5.98
C LYS A 51 7.89 33.95 5.30
N TYR A 52 6.85 34.41 6.00
CA TYR A 52 5.83 35.28 5.43
C TYR A 52 6.01 36.77 5.76
N GLU A 53 6.79 37.15 6.78
CA GLU A 53 7.21 38.56 6.98
C GLU A 53 8.05 39.06 5.80
N LEU A 54 8.87 38.19 5.20
CA LEU A 54 9.62 38.52 3.98
C LEU A 54 8.68 38.80 2.78
N GLN A 55 7.54 38.11 2.69
CA GLN A 55 6.53 38.32 1.64
C GLN A 55 5.55 39.47 1.95
N ARG A 56 5.42 39.87 3.22
CA ARG A 56 4.51 40.94 3.70
C ARG A 56 4.71 42.28 3.01
N ASN A 57 5.92 42.53 2.51
CA ASN A 57 6.27 43.74 1.76
C ASN A 57 5.74 43.78 0.32
N GLN A 58 5.16 42.67 -0.20
CA GLN A 58 4.73 42.59 -1.61
C GLN A 58 3.25 42.23 -1.83
N SER A 59 2.57 41.52 -0.91
CA SER A 59 1.26 40.90 -1.20
C SER A 59 0.17 40.99 -0.13
N GLY A 60 0.38 41.67 1.00
CA GLY A 60 -0.71 41.97 1.93
C GLY A 60 -1.25 40.78 2.73
N TYR A 61 -0.36 40.01 3.38
CA TYR A 61 -0.74 38.97 4.34
C TYR A 61 -0.97 39.57 5.75
N TRP A 62 -2.11 40.25 5.93
CA TRP A 62 -2.54 40.86 7.20
C TRP A 62 -3.26 39.87 8.13
N TRP A 63 -3.57 38.65 7.67
CA TRP A 63 -4.26 37.64 8.47
C TRP A 63 -3.39 37.00 9.55
N LEU A 64 -2.06 36.99 9.39
CA LEU A 64 -1.12 36.44 10.38
C LEU A 64 -1.26 37.13 11.75
N SER A 65 -1.60 38.43 11.79
CA SER A 65 -1.84 39.15 13.04
C SER A 65 -3.16 38.80 13.73
N TYR A 66 -4.03 38.02 13.09
CA TYR A 66 -5.28 37.53 13.68
C TYR A 66 -5.20 36.07 14.13
N LEU A 67 -4.05 35.40 13.94
CA LEU A 67 -3.84 34.07 14.50
C LEU A 67 -3.90 34.14 16.03
N ASP A 68 -4.79 33.35 16.63
CA ASP A 68 -4.85 33.25 18.09
C ASP A 68 -3.95 32.11 18.59
N TRP A 69 -2.67 32.42 18.73
CA TRP A 69 -1.67 31.49 19.28
C TRP A 69 -1.93 31.10 20.75
N SER A 70 -2.89 31.72 21.44
CA SER A 70 -3.29 31.33 22.80
C SER A 70 -4.33 30.22 22.83
N ASP A 71 -4.91 29.87 21.67
CA ASP A 71 -6.00 28.92 21.52
C ASP A 71 -5.66 27.88 20.46
N VAL A 72 -4.56 27.15 20.66
CA VAL A 72 -4.05 26.15 19.70
C VAL A 72 -4.47 24.76 20.13
N HIS A 73 -5.10 24.04 19.21
CA HIS A 73 -5.44 22.64 19.40
C HIS A 73 -4.32 21.79 18.81
N LEU A 74 -3.74 20.92 19.66
CA LEU A 74 -2.72 19.96 19.27
C LEU A 74 -3.30 18.55 19.29
N VAL A 75 -3.16 17.87 18.15
CA VAL A 75 -3.38 16.44 18.02
C VAL A 75 -2.05 15.77 17.70
N ALA A 76 -1.70 14.77 18.49
CA ALA A 76 -0.58 13.88 18.24
C ALA A 76 -1.10 12.48 17.93
N ASN A 77 -0.51 11.82 16.93
CA ASN A 77 -0.66 10.38 16.76
C ASN A 77 0.01 9.62 17.93
N SER A 78 -0.25 8.32 18.01
CA SER A 78 0.12 7.48 19.17
C SER A 78 1.63 7.46 19.48
N ASP A 79 2.47 7.64 18.47
CA ASP A 79 3.93 7.69 18.56
C ASP A 79 4.51 9.12 18.57
N ASN A 80 3.66 10.16 18.40
CA ASN A 80 4.02 11.57 18.21
C ASN A 80 4.87 11.86 16.95
N SER A 81 4.92 10.97 15.96
CA SER A 81 5.63 11.21 14.68
C SER A 81 4.93 12.26 13.79
N LEU A 82 3.64 12.50 14.02
CA LEU A 82 2.84 13.52 13.35
C LEU A 82 2.11 14.39 14.37
N LEU A 83 2.43 15.68 14.36
CA LEU A 83 1.75 16.70 15.15
C LEU A 83 0.90 17.57 14.23
N THR A 84 -0.39 17.71 14.56
CA THR A 84 -1.30 18.63 13.86
C THR A 84 -1.72 19.75 14.78
N TYR A 85 -1.41 20.99 14.38
CA TYR A 85 -1.78 22.21 15.08
C TYR A 85 -2.91 22.89 14.33
N THR A 86 -4.02 23.17 15.01
CA THR A 86 -5.14 23.96 14.48
C THR A 86 -5.21 25.27 15.22
N ILE A 87 -5.00 26.38 14.50
CA ILE A 87 -4.90 27.73 15.06
C ILE A 87 -6.05 28.57 14.48
N PRO A 88 -7.01 29.04 15.29
CA PRO A 88 -8.11 29.85 14.80
C PRO A 88 -7.60 31.25 14.38
N ILE A 89 -8.17 31.77 13.29
CA ILE A 89 -7.91 33.14 12.82
C ILE A 89 -9.08 34.01 13.28
N ARG A 90 -8.88 34.77 14.36
CA ARG A 90 -9.89 35.65 14.95
C ARG A 90 -9.95 36.97 14.19
N LYS A 91 -10.50 36.91 12.98
CA LYS A 91 -10.90 38.10 12.23
C LYS A 91 -12.43 38.20 12.28
N PHE A 92 -12.94 39.41 12.55
CA PHE A 92 -14.37 39.68 12.44
C PHE A 92 -14.77 39.71 10.95
N ASP A 93 -15.05 38.54 10.40
CA ASP A 93 -15.76 38.35 9.15
C ASP A 93 -16.94 37.43 9.45
N ASP A 94 -18.13 38.01 9.62
CA ASP A 94 -19.33 37.29 10.07
C ASP A 94 -19.78 36.19 9.09
N GLN A 95 -19.14 36.07 7.93
CA GLN A 95 -19.50 35.15 6.85
C GLN A 95 -18.58 33.92 6.74
N LYS A 96 -17.46 33.85 7.48
CA LYS A 96 -16.56 32.69 7.41
C LYS A 96 -15.74 32.47 8.68
N LEU A 97 -15.38 31.21 8.93
CA LEU A 97 -14.43 30.81 9.98
C LEU A 97 -13.14 30.35 9.31
N ASP A 98 -12.03 30.99 9.64
CA ASP A 98 -10.72 30.65 9.08
C ASP A 98 -9.84 30.00 10.15
N TYR A 99 -9.09 28.98 9.77
CA TYR A 99 -8.12 28.26 10.59
C TYR A 99 -6.81 28.11 9.83
N LEU A 100 -5.69 28.20 10.54
CA LEU A 100 -4.40 27.76 10.06
C LEU A 100 -4.14 26.35 10.58
N ILE A 101 -3.99 25.40 9.68
CA ILE A 101 -3.66 24.01 10.00
C ILE A 101 -2.19 23.79 9.68
N ILE A 102 -1.43 23.27 10.63
CA ILE A 102 0.00 22.99 10.47
C ILE A 102 0.25 21.53 10.81
N LYS A 103 0.78 20.79 9.84
CA LYS A 103 1.26 19.43 10.03
C LYS A 103 2.78 19.46 10.18
N SER A 104 3.28 18.98 11.32
CA SER A 104 4.70 18.86 11.61
C SER A 104 5.07 17.39 11.70
N ARG A 105 6.06 16.99 10.90
CA ARG A 105 6.73 15.68 10.92
C ARG A 105 8.21 15.88 11.20
N GLU A 106 8.96 14.79 11.40
CA GLU A 106 10.42 14.85 11.44
C GLU A 106 11.02 15.42 10.14
N THR A 107 10.37 15.16 9.01
CA THR A 107 10.81 15.57 7.66
C THR A 107 10.47 17.02 7.31
N GLY A 108 9.65 17.71 8.11
CA GLY A 108 9.31 19.12 7.90
C GLY A 108 7.89 19.52 8.27
N GLU A 109 7.54 20.75 7.88
CA GLU A 109 6.25 21.39 8.18
C GLU A 109 5.49 21.71 6.90
N ARG A 110 4.20 21.36 6.85
CA ARG A 110 3.25 21.83 5.84
C ARG A 110 2.13 22.61 6.51
N ALA A 111 1.68 23.68 5.89
CA ALA A 111 0.67 24.57 6.46
C ALA A 111 -0.38 24.97 5.42
N TYR A 112 -1.63 25.03 5.88
CA TYR A 112 -2.81 25.24 5.04
C TYR A 112 -3.72 26.27 5.67
N LEU A 113 -4.33 27.11 4.84
CA LEU A 113 -5.41 28.00 5.24
C LEU A 113 -6.75 27.33 4.96
N PHE A 114 -7.45 26.96 6.03
CA PHE A 114 -8.73 26.29 6.00
C PHE A 114 -9.87 27.29 6.27
N SER A 115 -10.83 27.38 5.36
CA SER A 115 -11.94 28.35 5.43
C SER A 115 -13.29 27.65 5.36
N LEU A 116 -14.09 27.79 6.42
CA LEU A 116 -15.50 27.39 6.45
C LEU A 116 -16.38 28.58 6.08
N LYS A 117 -17.19 28.42 5.03
CA LYS A 117 -18.19 29.41 4.58
C LYS A 117 -19.58 28.82 4.82
N PRO A 118 -20.15 29.02 6.02
CA PRO A 118 -21.48 28.49 6.32
C PRO A 118 -22.54 29.12 5.43
N ASP A 119 -23.59 28.35 5.15
CA ASP A 119 -24.80 28.93 4.56
C ASP A 119 -25.54 29.82 5.59
N VAL A 120 -26.48 30.62 5.10
CA VAL A 120 -27.22 31.58 5.94
C VAL A 120 -28.02 30.87 7.04
N GLU A 121 -28.52 29.66 6.78
CA GLU A 121 -29.35 28.93 7.73
C GLU A 121 -28.51 28.36 8.89
N TRP A 122 -27.34 27.80 8.60
CA TRP A 122 -26.41 27.29 9.59
C TRP A 122 -25.82 28.43 10.43
N ALA A 123 -25.34 29.50 9.76
CA ALA A 123 -24.73 30.65 10.43
C ALA A 123 -25.67 31.34 11.43
N THR A 124 -26.99 31.27 11.21
CA THR A 124 -28.00 31.88 12.09
C THR A 124 -28.51 30.96 13.21
N LYS A 125 -28.35 29.64 13.08
CA LYS A 125 -28.86 28.65 14.04
C LYS A 125 -27.81 28.10 15.00
N ASN A 126 -26.59 27.85 14.53
CA ASN A 126 -25.59 27.05 15.24
C ASN A 126 -24.21 27.71 15.21
N TYR A 127 -24.02 28.74 16.04
CA TYR A 127 -22.67 29.24 16.34
C TYR A 127 -21.93 28.38 17.38
N SER A 128 -22.45 27.19 17.71
CA SER A 128 -21.88 26.28 18.71
C SER A 128 -20.57 25.64 18.28
N GLY A 129 -20.17 25.76 17.02
CA GLY A 129 -18.94 25.17 16.49
C GLY A 129 -19.04 23.65 16.24
N ASP A 130 -20.24 23.09 16.28
CA ASP A 130 -20.49 21.69 15.93
C ASP A 130 -20.57 21.54 14.40
N LEU A 131 -19.51 20.98 13.81
CA LEU A 131 -19.46 20.74 12.37
C LEU A 131 -20.21 19.47 11.93
N SER A 132 -20.73 18.66 12.85
CA SER A 132 -21.53 17.48 12.49
C SER A 132 -22.84 17.83 11.78
N ASP A 133 -23.35 19.05 11.99
CA ASP A 133 -24.50 19.60 11.27
C ASP A 133 -24.09 20.73 10.30
N PHE A 134 -22.79 20.85 9.97
CA PHE A 134 -22.28 21.91 9.09
C PHE A 134 -22.95 21.87 7.71
N THR A 135 -23.46 23.03 7.30
CA THR A 135 -23.98 23.24 5.94
C THR A 135 -23.34 24.49 5.37
N GLY A 136 -22.65 24.34 4.24
CA GLY A 136 -21.83 25.40 3.66
C GLY A 136 -20.74 24.85 2.76
N SER A 137 -19.79 25.71 2.39
CA SER A 137 -18.60 25.30 1.63
C SER A 137 -17.34 25.36 2.49
N VAL A 138 -16.39 24.49 2.18
CA VAL A 138 -15.08 24.42 2.80
C VAL A 138 -14.03 24.63 1.72
N GLU A 139 -13.07 25.51 1.99
CA GLU A 139 -11.96 25.77 1.09
C GLU A 139 -10.64 25.54 1.80
N VAL A 140 -9.72 24.85 1.14
CA VAL A 140 -8.35 24.67 1.62
C VAL A 140 -7.42 25.36 0.65
N ASN A 141 -6.65 26.31 1.14
CA ASN A 141 -5.71 27.08 0.34
C ASN A 141 -4.28 26.83 0.84
N SER A 142 -3.32 26.84 -0.09
CA SER A 142 -1.93 27.01 0.29
C SER A 142 -1.72 28.39 0.92
N LEU A 143 -0.63 28.56 1.67
CA LEU A 143 -0.31 29.87 2.25
C LEU A 143 0.05 30.94 1.20
N ASP A 144 0.40 30.52 -0.01
CA ASP A 144 0.61 31.41 -1.15
C ASP A 144 -0.72 31.86 -1.81
N GLY A 145 -1.86 31.31 -1.36
CA GLY A 145 -3.21 31.68 -1.79
C GLY A 145 -3.75 30.84 -2.96
N GLU A 146 -3.10 29.73 -3.29
CA GLU A 146 -3.61 28.77 -4.27
C GLU A 146 -4.73 27.94 -3.64
N LEU A 147 -5.88 27.87 -4.31
CA LEU A 147 -6.99 27.02 -3.89
C LEU A 147 -6.67 25.56 -4.22
N LEU A 148 -6.46 24.75 -3.19
CA LEU A 148 -6.17 23.32 -3.32
C LEU A 148 -7.48 22.52 -3.48
N ILE A 149 -8.48 22.83 -2.64
CA ILE A 149 -9.76 22.12 -2.58
C ILE A 149 -10.90 23.10 -2.33
N SER A 150 -12.05 22.81 -2.94
CA SER A 150 -13.34 23.37 -2.55
C SER A 150 -14.39 22.27 -2.44
N SER A 151 -14.94 22.06 -1.25
CA SER A 151 -15.98 21.08 -0.99
C SER A 151 -17.26 21.73 -0.45
N THR A 152 -18.41 21.09 -0.67
CA THR A 152 -19.72 21.55 -0.16
C THR A 152 -20.33 20.47 0.71
N TYR A 153 -20.88 20.87 1.86
CA TYR A 153 -21.48 19.96 2.83
C TYR A 153 -22.93 20.36 3.14
N THR A 154 -23.72 19.37 3.52
CA THR A 154 -25.08 19.56 4.06
C THR A 154 -25.25 18.65 5.27
N LYS A 155 -25.45 19.25 6.44
CA LYS A 155 -25.58 18.55 7.72
C LYS A 155 -24.43 17.57 8.00
N GLY A 156 -23.21 18.06 7.79
CA GLY A 156 -21.99 17.27 7.95
C GLY A 156 -21.69 16.28 6.81
N GLU A 157 -22.64 16.03 5.90
CA GLU A 157 -22.43 15.11 4.77
C GLU A 157 -21.82 15.84 3.57
N LEU A 158 -20.78 15.25 2.97
CA LEU A 158 -20.12 15.76 1.76
C LEU A 158 -21.05 15.61 0.55
N ILE A 159 -21.33 16.73 -0.13
CA ILE A 159 -22.21 16.78 -1.32
C ILE A 159 -21.40 16.86 -2.61
N SER A 160 -20.33 17.66 -2.62
CA SER A 160 -19.44 17.79 -3.77
C SER A 160 -18.02 18.12 -3.31
N ASN A 161 -17.04 17.62 -4.06
CA ASN A 161 -15.63 17.94 -3.88
C ASN A 161 -15.05 18.38 -5.22
N GLN A 162 -14.37 19.53 -5.25
CA GLN A 162 -13.64 20.04 -6.40
C GLN A 162 -12.17 20.22 -5.99
N ASN A 163 -11.31 19.34 -6.48
CA ASN A 163 -9.87 19.49 -6.37
C ASN A 163 -9.40 20.43 -7.48
N ASN A 164 -8.73 21.51 -7.12
CA ASN A 164 -8.21 22.50 -8.06
C ASN A 164 -6.69 22.43 -8.19
N SER A 165 -6.10 21.29 -7.80
CA SER A 165 -4.67 21.07 -7.91
C SER A 165 -4.23 21.16 -9.37
N VAL A 166 -3.56 22.26 -9.71
CA VAL A 166 -3.01 22.48 -11.05
C VAL A 166 -1.67 21.73 -11.14
N SER A 167 -1.71 20.40 -11.00
CA SER A 167 -0.52 19.58 -11.18
C SER A 167 -0.26 19.34 -12.67
N ARG A 168 1.00 19.53 -13.08
CA ARG A 168 1.52 19.16 -14.40
C ARG A 168 2.05 17.71 -14.45
N LEU A 169 1.82 16.94 -13.39
CA LEU A 169 2.26 15.56 -13.27
C LEU A 169 1.12 14.58 -13.56
N VAL A 170 1.50 13.35 -13.86
CA VAL A 170 0.65 12.26 -14.33
C VAL A 170 -0.42 11.86 -13.31
N CYS A 171 -0.26 12.22 -12.02
CA CYS A 171 -1.21 11.92 -10.94
C CYS A 171 -1.94 13.18 -10.44
N GLU A 172 -3.24 13.06 -10.15
CA GLU A 172 -4.05 14.11 -9.55
C GLU A 172 -3.93 14.00 -8.02
N PRO A 173 -3.35 14.99 -7.32
CA PRO A 173 -3.34 14.98 -5.87
C PRO A 173 -4.75 15.22 -5.37
N TRP A 174 -5.20 14.32 -4.52
CA TRP A 174 -6.45 14.35 -3.79
C TRP A 174 -6.21 14.71 -2.33
N ILE A 175 -7.19 15.41 -1.77
CA ILE A 175 -7.12 15.79 -0.38
C ILE A 175 -8.49 15.52 0.27
N LEU A 176 -8.50 14.70 1.31
CA LEU A 176 -9.66 14.37 2.12
C LEU A 176 -9.68 15.24 3.38
N ILE A 177 -10.81 15.86 3.63
CA ILE A 177 -11.06 16.65 4.83
C ILE A 177 -11.97 15.83 5.73
N GLU A 178 -11.44 15.40 6.85
CA GLU A 178 -12.22 14.81 7.94
C GLU A 178 -12.35 15.83 9.06
N TRP A 179 -13.46 15.76 9.79
CA TRP A 179 -13.57 16.49 11.03
C TRP A 179 -14.16 15.66 12.16
N THR A 180 -13.52 15.65 13.34
CA THR A 180 -14.03 14.97 14.53
C THR A 180 -14.22 15.91 15.71
N GLU A 181 -15.36 15.86 16.41
CA GLU A 181 -15.52 16.64 17.65
C GLU A 181 -14.47 16.23 18.69
N ALA A 182 -13.62 17.16 19.09
CA ALA A 182 -12.62 16.96 20.13
C ALA A 182 -13.04 17.69 21.40
N CYS A 183 -13.04 16.97 22.52
CA CYS A 183 -13.31 17.55 23.83
C CYS A 183 -12.04 17.54 24.68
N VAL A 184 -11.70 18.68 25.27
CA VAL A 184 -10.61 18.81 26.26
C VAL A 184 -11.28 19.09 27.61
N GLY A 185 -11.44 18.04 28.43
CA GLY A 185 -12.28 18.11 29.63
C GLY A 185 -13.77 18.21 29.27
N ASP A 186 -14.50 19.11 29.94
CA ASP A 186 -15.93 19.38 29.68
C ASP A 186 -16.17 20.41 28.56
N ASN A 187 -15.10 20.98 28.00
CA ASN A 187 -15.19 21.94 26.89
C ASN A 187 -14.93 21.21 25.58
N CYS A 188 -16.01 20.91 24.86
CA CYS A 188 -15.95 20.52 23.46
C CYS A 188 -15.90 21.81 22.64
N SER A 189 -14.75 22.08 22.02
CA SER A 189 -14.59 23.20 21.11
C SER A 189 -13.63 22.81 20.01
N VAL A 190 -14.13 22.99 18.79
CA VAL A 190 -13.50 22.67 17.52
C VAL A 190 -13.38 21.19 17.24
N THR A 191 -14.07 20.87 16.14
CA THR A 191 -13.96 19.66 15.37
C THR A 191 -12.54 19.61 14.78
N GLU A 192 -11.72 18.69 15.26
CA GLU A 192 -10.40 18.32 14.73
C GLU A 192 -10.49 18.21 13.21
N ILE A 193 -9.91 19.15 12.47
CA ILE A 193 -9.89 19.11 11.00
C ILE A 193 -8.62 18.39 10.57
N THR A 194 -8.77 17.20 9.99
CA THR A 194 -7.67 16.42 9.43
C THR A 194 -7.70 16.56 7.92
N VAL A 195 -6.59 17.03 7.35
CA VAL A 195 -6.40 17.18 5.90
C VAL A 195 -5.49 16.06 5.41
N GLN A 196 -6.03 14.95 4.92
CA GLN A 196 -5.22 13.84 4.38
C GLN A 196 -4.91 14.08 2.91
N GLU A 197 -3.66 13.95 2.49
CA GLU A 197 -3.23 14.09 1.09
C GLU A 197 -2.94 12.69 0.53
N PHE A 198 -3.37 12.39 -0.68
CA PHE A 198 -3.10 11.14 -1.41
C PHE A 198 -3.05 11.44 -2.90
N ASP A 199 -2.20 10.77 -3.65
CA ASP A 199 -2.13 10.92 -5.10
C ASP A 199 -3.00 9.85 -5.78
N ILE A 200 -3.89 10.27 -6.69
CA ILE A 200 -4.63 9.34 -7.55
C ILE A 200 -4.07 9.45 -8.97
N CYS A 201 -3.35 8.41 -9.39
CA CYS A 201 -2.84 8.30 -10.75
C CYS A 201 -3.91 7.63 -11.64
N PRO A 202 -4.30 8.21 -12.79
CA PRO A 202 -5.07 7.49 -13.78
C PRO A 202 -4.25 6.30 -14.28
N PRO A 203 -4.86 5.12 -14.50
CA PRO A 203 -4.17 3.97 -15.05
C PRO A 203 -3.58 4.35 -16.41
N ASP A 204 -2.28 4.05 -16.60
CA ASP A 204 -1.51 4.45 -17.76
C ASP A 204 -2.04 3.74 -19.02
N ASN A 205 -2.99 4.37 -19.71
CA ASN A 205 -3.64 3.80 -20.89
C ASN A 205 -2.80 3.99 -22.18
N SER A 206 -1.50 4.21 -22.05
CA SER A 206 -0.59 4.33 -23.18
C SER A 206 -0.46 2.97 -23.87
N PRO A 207 -1.04 2.77 -25.08
CA PRO A 207 -0.90 1.50 -25.77
C PRO A 207 0.57 1.36 -26.16
N GLY A 208 1.24 0.35 -25.61
CA GLY A 208 2.61 0.00 -25.96
C GLY A 208 2.76 -0.12 -27.47
N GLY A 209 3.30 0.94 -28.09
CA GLY A 209 3.60 1.00 -29.50
C GLY A 209 4.85 0.18 -29.79
N GLY A 210 4.66 -1.12 -30.01
CA GLY A 210 5.69 -1.98 -30.60
C GLY A 210 6.03 -1.49 -32.01
N GLY A 211 7.16 -0.81 -32.15
CA GLY A 211 7.73 -0.45 -33.44
C GLY A 211 8.41 -1.67 -34.06
N ASP A 212 7.81 -2.21 -35.11
CA ASP A 212 8.43 -3.22 -35.97
C ASP A 212 9.70 -2.66 -36.64
N GLU A 213 10.82 -3.36 -36.45
CA GLU A 213 12.05 -3.15 -37.20
C GLU A 213 11.83 -3.57 -38.67
N VAL A 214 11.96 -2.61 -39.59
CA VAL A 214 12.02 -2.88 -41.03
C VAL A 214 13.48 -3.00 -41.44
N GLU A 215 13.89 -4.22 -41.81
CA GLU A 215 15.14 -4.46 -42.55
C GLU A 215 15.07 -3.78 -43.93
N GLU A 216 15.91 -2.78 -44.18
CA GLU A 216 16.13 -2.23 -45.52
C GLU A 216 17.44 -2.75 -46.13
N LEU A 217 17.28 -3.57 -47.18
CA LEU A 217 18.32 -4.01 -48.11
C LEU A 217 18.80 -2.82 -48.95
N GLY A 218 20.11 -2.65 -49.05
CA GLY A 218 20.73 -1.45 -49.60
C GLY A 218 20.81 -1.34 -51.11
N ASP A 219 21.41 -0.23 -51.55
CA ASP A 219 22.16 -0.14 -52.79
C ASP A 219 23.24 0.96 -52.70
N PRO A 220 24.34 0.85 -53.48
CA PRO A 220 25.51 1.71 -53.38
C PRO A 220 25.41 2.92 -54.33
N LEU A 221 26.04 4.04 -53.98
CA LEU A 221 26.88 4.90 -54.86
C LEU A 221 27.04 6.32 -54.27
N GLY A 222 28.29 6.67 -53.99
CA GLY A 222 28.90 7.93 -54.47
C GLY A 222 28.68 9.24 -53.68
N GLY A 223 29.80 9.81 -53.23
CA GLY A 223 29.93 11.27 -53.11
C GLY A 223 30.52 11.76 -51.78
N GLY A 224 31.84 11.96 -51.73
CA GLY A 224 32.51 12.59 -50.59
C GLY A 224 32.38 14.11 -50.59
N VAL A 225 32.10 14.70 -49.42
CA VAL A 225 32.27 16.11 -49.03
C VAL A 225 32.50 16.14 -47.49
N PRO A 226 33.28 17.09 -46.93
CA PRO A 226 34.03 16.90 -45.68
C PRO A 226 33.26 17.13 -44.39
N LYS A 227 33.78 16.48 -43.33
CA LYS A 227 33.48 16.67 -41.91
C LYS A 227 33.35 18.15 -41.51
N THR A 228 32.19 18.51 -41.00
CA THR A 228 32.00 19.63 -40.08
C THR A 228 31.42 19.10 -38.78
N SER A 229 32.24 19.15 -37.74
CA SER A 229 31.86 18.93 -36.34
C SER A 229 30.98 20.08 -35.87
N SER A 230 29.76 19.78 -35.50
CA SER A 230 28.97 20.57 -34.56
C SER A 230 27.78 19.73 -34.13
N ASP A 231 28.01 18.82 -33.19
CA ASP A 231 26.93 18.26 -32.39
C ASP A 231 26.46 19.35 -31.42
N PRO A 232 25.18 19.74 -31.43
CA PRO A 232 24.63 20.62 -30.42
C PRO A 232 24.12 19.78 -29.25
N LEU A 233 24.75 19.98 -28.08
CA LEU A 233 24.14 19.82 -26.76
C LEU A 233 23.69 18.38 -26.41
N ASP A 234 24.66 17.55 -26.07
CA ASP A 234 24.49 16.49 -25.07
C ASP A 234 24.31 17.17 -23.69
N LYS A 235 23.05 17.36 -23.28
CA LYS A 235 22.68 18.09 -22.05
C LYS A 235 22.04 17.22 -20.97
N ASP A 236 21.89 15.92 -21.20
CA ASP A 236 21.04 15.06 -20.35
C ASP A 236 21.76 13.88 -19.70
N ARG A 237 23.07 13.98 -19.45
CA ARG A 237 23.77 13.04 -18.56
C ARG A 237 24.63 13.77 -17.56
N ILE A 238 24.03 14.12 -16.43
CA ILE A 238 24.80 14.39 -15.21
C ILE A 238 25.49 13.05 -14.86
N PRO A 239 26.83 12.99 -14.77
CA PRO A 239 27.50 11.77 -14.33
C PRO A 239 27.01 11.45 -12.91
N ILE A 240 26.28 10.34 -12.76
CA ILE A 240 25.82 9.82 -11.46
C ILE A 240 27.03 9.40 -10.58
N ASP A 241 28.22 9.28 -11.20
CA ASP A 241 29.50 8.91 -10.57
C ASP A 241 30.42 10.12 -10.25
N GLY A 242 29.95 11.35 -10.48
CA GLY A 242 30.72 12.55 -10.16
C GLY A 242 30.29 13.15 -8.82
N SER A 243 31.23 13.25 -7.85
CA SER A 243 31.10 14.19 -6.73
C SER A 243 30.86 15.59 -7.30
N LEU A 244 29.60 16.01 -7.28
CA LEU A 244 29.19 17.31 -7.77
C LEU A 244 29.33 18.26 -6.59
N ASP A 245 30.43 19.04 -6.56
CA ASP A 245 30.66 20.18 -5.66
C ASP A 245 29.65 21.31 -5.96
N LEU A 246 28.35 21.00 -5.83
CA LEU A 246 27.24 21.94 -6.05
C LEU A 246 26.75 22.60 -4.77
N CYS A 247 27.35 22.28 -3.61
CA CYS A 247 27.03 23.06 -2.42
C CYS A 247 27.63 24.46 -2.53
N LEU A 248 26.78 25.37 -2.99
CA LEU A 248 27.05 26.80 -3.01
C LEU A 248 27.51 27.25 -1.62
N GLU A 249 28.54 28.11 -1.61
CA GLU A 249 29.04 28.72 -0.38
C GLU A 249 27.88 29.35 0.40
N GLY A 250 27.58 28.83 1.60
CA GLY A 250 26.57 29.40 2.50
C GLY A 250 25.53 28.44 3.08
N PHE A 251 25.44 27.20 2.59
CA PHE A 251 24.57 26.16 3.19
C PHE A 251 25.31 25.32 4.24
N SER A 252 24.57 24.72 5.17
CA SER A 252 25.14 23.80 6.16
C SER A 252 25.48 22.45 5.52
N GLU A 253 26.50 21.76 6.03
CA GLU A 253 26.88 20.42 5.57
C GLU A 253 25.71 19.42 5.67
N SER A 254 24.87 19.53 6.69
CA SER A 254 23.66 18.71 6.85
C SER A 254 22.67 18.93 5.70
N TYR A 255 22.37 20.19 5.37
CA TYR A 255 21.44 20.51 4.29
C TYR A 255 21.95 20.01 2.93
N CYS A 256 23.27 20.10 2.71
CA CYS A 256 23.92 19.54 1.54
C CYS A 256 23.76 18.02 1.43
N ALA A 257 23.97 17.30 2.53
CA ALA A 257 23.82 15.85 2.58
C ALA A 257 22.38 15.41 2.28
N ASP A 258 21.39 16.13 2.84
CA ASP A 258 19.97 15.84 2.61
C ASP A 258 19.56 16.02 1.14
N MET A 259 20.02 17.11 0.48
CA MET A 259 19.74 17.32 -0.94
C MET A 259 20.39 16.26 -1.84
N GLU A 260 21.63 15.84 -1.54
CA GLU A 260 22.29 14.78 -2.33
C GLU A 260 21.61 13.42 -2.12
N LYS A 261 21.19 13.12 -0.89
CA LYS A 261 20.40 11.94 -0.57
C LYS A 261 19.08 11.94 -1.36
N GLN A 262 18.38 13.07 -1.43
CA GLN A 262 17.16 13.20 -2.23
C GLN A 262 17.42 12.99 -3.72
N ARG A 263 18.50 13.57 -4.26
CA ARG A 263 18.87 13.38 -5.68
C ARG A 263 19.17 11.91 -6.00
N ARG A 264 19.84 11.21 -5.09
CA ARG A 264 20.12 9.76 -5.22
C ARG A 264 18.82 8.96 -5.15
N LEU A 265 17.92 9.32 -4.26
CA LEU A 265 16.59 8.72 -4.17
C LEU A 265 15.82 8.88 -5.48
N ASP A 266 15.82 10.07 -6.08
CA ASP A 266 15.15 10.33 -7.36
C ASP A 266 15.80 9.50 -8.49
N ALA A 267 17.14 9.46 -8.56
CA ALA A 267 17.85 8.62 -9.55
C ALA A 267 17.57 7.12 -9.37
N LEU A 268 17.37 6.67 -8.13
CA LEU A 268 17.00 5.29 -7.84
C LEU A 268 15.57 4.98 -8.26
N LYS A 269 14.62 5.90 -8.06
CA LYS A 269 13.24 5.76 -8.56
C LYS A 269 13.22 5.59 -10.07
N ASP A 270 13.95 6.46 -10.78
CA ASP A 270 14.05 6.38 -12.25
C ASP A 270 14.60 5.02 -12.68
N ALA A 271 15.64 4.51 -12.01
CA ALA A 271 16.23 3.23 -12.36
C ALA A 271 15.34 2.02 -11.97
N LEU A 272 14.58 2.10 -10.89
CA LEU A 272 13.62 1.07 -10.50
C LEU A 272 12.40 1.03 -11.41
N ALA A 273 12.01 2.16 -12.00
CA ALA A 273 11.01 2.21 -13.05
C ALA A 273 11.48 1.49 -14.33
N GLU A 274 12.78 1.52 -14.63
CA GLU A 274 13.38 0.78 -15.76
C GLU A 274 13.66 -0.70 -15.43
N ASP A 275 14.09 -0.99 -14.19
CA ASP A 275 14.46 -2.32 -13.70
C ASP A 275 13.96 -2.50 -12.26
N PRO A 276 12.73 -3.04 -12.06
CA PRO A 276 12.16 -3.21 -10.72
C PRO A 276 12.92 -4.23 -9.88
N TYR A 277 13.84 -4.99 -10.47
CA TYR A 277 14.65 -5.98 -9.78
C TYR A 277 16.02 -5.45 -9.34
N LEU A 278 16.31 -4.18 -9.62
CA LEU A 278 17.62 -3.55 -9.43
C LEU A 278 18.16 -3.67 -8.01
N LEU A 279 17.29 -3.75 -6.98
CA LEU A 279 17.71 -3.74 -5.58
C LEU A 279 17.82 -5.13 -4.93
N LEU A 280 17.63 -6.20 -5.71
CA LEU A 280 17.58 -7.55 -5.17
C LEU A 280 18.97 -8.20 -5.12
N ASP A 281 19.31 -8.77 -3.97
CA ASP A 281 20.49 -9.61 -3.84
C ASP A 281 20.23 -11.03 -4.39
N ILE A 282 20.23 -11.12 -5.72
CA ILE A 282 20.01 -12.35 -6.46
C ILE A 282 20.96 -12.48 -7.64
N ASP A 283 21.34 -13.72 -7.94
CA ASP A 283 22.04 -14.07 -9.16
C ASP A 283 21.13 -13.83 -10.39
N CYS A 284 21.65 -13.17 -11.42
CA CYS A 284 20.84 -12.81 -12.59
C CYS A 284 20.30 -14.02 -13.36
N ASP A 285 21.02 -15.15 -13.36
CA ASP A 285 20.54 -16.38 -14.00
C ASP A 285 19.48 -17.07 -13.13
N GLU A 286 19.65 -17.02 -11.81
CA GLU A 286 18.59 -17.46 -10.88
C GLU A 286 17.30 -16.66 -11.07
N LEU A 287 17.39 -15.33 -11.14
CA LEU A 287 16.25 -14.42 -11.42
C LEU A 287 15.50 -14.86 -12.67
N LYS A 288 16.22 -15.03 -13.78
CA LYS A 288 15.64 -15.40 -15.08
C LYS A 288 15.02 -16.79 -15.09
N VAL A 289 15.66 -17.76 -14.44
CA VAL A 289 15.24 -19.16 -14.53
C VAL A 289 14.10 -19.47 -13.57
N LYS A 290 14.09 -18.87 -12.37
CA LYS A 290 13.14 -19.25 -11.31
C LYS A 290 11.98 -18.28 -11.14
N TRP A 291 12.19 -16.99 -11.37
CA TRP A 291 11.28 -15.97 -10.84
C TRP A 291 10.54 -15.18 -11.92
N LEU A 292 11.24 -14.79 -13.00
CA LEU A 292 10.62 -13.97 -14.05
C LEU A 292 9.38 -14.61 -14.67
N GLY A 293 9.36 -15.95 -14.81
CA GLY A 293 8.17 -16.64 -15.34
C GLY A 293 6.92 -16.43 -14.49
N LEU A 294 7.06 -16.39 -13.16
CA LEU A 294 5.95 -16.12 -12.24
C LEU A 294 5.65 -14.62 -12.13
N ALA A 295 6.69 -13.79 -12.18
CA ALA A 295 6.57 -12.33 -12.18
C ALA A 295 5.76 -11.82 -13.40
N ASP A 296 6.10 -12.34 -14.57
CA ASP A 296 5.48 -11.98 -15.86
C ASP A 296 4.16 -12.72 -16.12
N HIS A 297 3.71 -13.56 -15.19
CA HIS A 297 2.50 -14.35 -15.37
C HIS A 297 1.28 -13.45 -15.57
N LYS A 298 0.50 -13.75 -16.62
CA LYS A 298 -0.76 -13.09 -16.95
C LYS A 298 -1.88 -14.11 -17.10
N PRO A 299 -3.11 -13.79 -16.65
CA PRO A 299 -4.26 -14.63 -16.88
C PRO A 299 -4.49 -14.84 -18.38
N ASN A 300 -4.83 -16.07 -18.76
CA ASN A 300 -5.23 -16.36 -20.14
C ASN A 300 -6.62 -15.77 -20.46
N SER A 301 -6.99 -15.78 -21.75
CA SER A 301 -8.24 -15.17 -22.22
C SER A 301 -9.51 -15.74 -21.55
N LYS A 302 -9.52 -17.02 -21.15
CA LYS A 302 -10.69 -17.61 -20.47
C LYS A 302 -10.90 -17.01 -19.09
N VAL A 303 -9.80 -16.70 -18.38
CA VAL A 303 -9.87 -16.05 -17.07
C VAL A 303 -10.36 -14.61 -17.24
N LEU A 304 -9.84 -13.88 -18.23
CA LEU A 304 -10.30 -12.51 -18.52
C LEU A 304 -11.79 -12.47 -18.92
N GLU A 305 -12.25 -13.40 -19.75
CA GLU A 305 -13.69 -13.55 -20.06
C GLU A 305 -14.54 -13.84 -18.82
N ARG A 306 -14.01 -14.62 -17.86
CA ARG A 306 -14.68 -14.87 -16.58
C ARG A 306 -14.73 -13.60 -15.73
N VAL A 307 -13.66 -12.83 -15.66
CA VAL A 307 -13.60 -11.53 -14.97
C VAL A 307 -14.66 -10.57 -15.53
N GLU A 308 -14.75 -10.41 -16.86
CA GLU A 308 -15.79 -9.57 -17.47
C GLU A 308 -17.21 -10.01 -17.10
N LYS A 309 -17.43 -11.33 -17.01
CA LYS A 309 -18.72 -11.89 -16.59
C LYS A 309 -19.01 -11.56 -15.12
N LEU A 310 -18.03 -11.75 -14.24
CA LEU A 310 -18.12 -11.43 -12.81
C LEU A 310 -18.38 -9.93 -12.58
N ASN A 311 -17.76 -9.06 -13.38
CA ASN A 311 -17.98 -7.61 -13.27
C ASN A 311 -19.40 -7.21 -13.69
N LYS A 312 -19.98 -7.87 -14.70
CA LYS A 312 -21.41 -7.73 -15.04
C LYS A 312 -22.34 -8.25 -13.93
N GLU A 313 -21.85 -9.16 -13.09
CA GLU A 313 -22.53 -9.68 -11.89
C GLU A 313 -22.30 -8.80 -10.64
N GLY A 314 -21.44 -7.77 -10.74
CA GLY A 314 -21.21 -6.77 -9.70
C GLY A 314 -20.01 -7.01 -8.78
N TYR A 315 -19.08 -7.89 -9.15
CA TYR A 315 -17.86 -8.14 -8.36
C TYR A 315 -16.87 -6.96 -8.40
N ASP A 316 -16.84 -6.23 -9.52
CA ASP A 316 -15.94 -5.09 -9.73
C ASP A 316 -14.46 -5.47 -9.57
N ILE A 317 -14.05 -6.51 -10.31
CA ILE A 317 -12.70 -7.06 -10.29
C ILE A 317 -11.81 -6.23 -11.19
N GLU A 318 -10.68 -5.79 -10.65
CA GLU A 318 -9.56 -5.24 -11.41
C GLU A 318 -8.31 -6.08 -11.11
N MET A 319 -7.56 -6.42 -12.16
CA MET A 319 -6.33 -7.19 -11.98
C MET A 319 -5.25 -6.27 -11.40
N GLN A 320 -4.58 -6.71 -10.34
CA GLN A 320 -3.44 -6.00 -9.78
C GLN A 320 -2.15 -6.68 -10.25
N TYR A 321 -1.63 -6.20 -11.37
CA TYR A 321 -0.41 -6.75 -11.96
C TYR A 321 0.85 -6.24 -11.24
N LEU A 322 1.91 -7.04 -11.27
CA LEU A 322 3.19 -6.69 -10.64
C LEU A 322 3.78 -5.39 -11.22
N GLU A 323 3.68 -5.18 -12.54
CA GLU A 323 4.17 -3.98 -13.21
C GLU A 323 3.36 -2.72 -12.88
N ASP A 324 2.08 -2.88 -12.53
CA ASP A 324 1.16 -1.78 -12.22
C ASP A 324 1.19 -1.39 -10.74
N ALA A 325 1.88 -2.15 -9.89
CA ALA A 325 2.15 -1.72 -8.52
C ALA A 325 2.92 -0.39 -8.54
N ASP A 326 2.78 0.40 -7.48
CA ASP A 326 3.56 1.63 -7.34
C ASP A 326 4.85 1.41 -6.53
N GLY A 327 4.81 0.58 -5.49
CA GLY A 327 5.92 0.47 -4.53
C GLY A 327 7.13 -0.24 -5.14
N ALA A 328 8.33 0.34 -5.13
CA ALA A 328 9.49 -0.22 -5.85
C ALA A 328 10.11 -1.51 -5.25
N VAL A 329 9.50 -2.06 -4.20
CA VAL A 329 10.00 -3.23 -3.47
C VAL A 329 9.39 -4.51 -4.02
N VAL A 330 10.21 -5.30 -4.71
CA VAL A 330 9.86 -6.66 -5.10
C VAL A 330 10.22 -7.63 -3.97
N ASN A 331 9.28 -8.50 -3.63
CA ASN A 331 9.46 -9.65 -2.77
C ASN A 331 9.33 -10.93 -3.61
N MET A 332 10.30 -11.82 -3.40
CA MET A 332 10.34 -13.13 -4.02
C MET A 332 10.58 -14.17 -2.95
N ASP A 333 9.66 -15.11 -2.83
CA ASP A 333 9.72 -16.10 -1.77
C ASP A 333 9.37 -17.51 -2.27
N TYR A 334 9.98 -18.52 -1.65
CA TYR A 334 9.80 -19.93 -1.99
C TYR A 334 9.87 -20.76 -0.71
N PHE A 335 8.78 -21.44 -0.37
CA PHE A 335 8.62 -22.21 0.86
C PHE A 335 8.38 -23.70 0.53
N PRO A 336 9.45 -24.52 0.44
CA PRO A 336 9.38 -25.93 0.08
C PRO A 336 9.14 -26.87 1.26
N VAL A 337 8.38 -27.94 1.03
CA VAL A 337 8.24 -29.10 1.93
C VAL A 337 8.64 -30.35 1.16
N HIS A 338 9.69 -31.03 1.64
CA HIS A 338 10.11 -32.31 1.09
C HIS A 338 9.27 -33.44 1.66
N ILE A 339 8.84 -34.38 0.81
CA ILE A 339 7.95 -35.48 1.17
C ILE A 339 8.58 -36.79 0.72
N ASP A 340 9.22 -37.47 1.66
CA ASP A 340 9.81 -38.81 1.48
C ASP A 340 8.74 -39.87 1.17
N LYS A 341 7.59 -39.77 1.84
CA LYS A 341 6.49 -40.74 1.73
C LYS A 341 5.16 -40.00 1.79
N LEU A 342 4.37 -40.11 0.73
CA LEU A 342 3.00 -39.60 0.71
C LEU A 342 2.15 -40.27 1.81
N PRO A 343 1.28 -39.50 2.48
CA PRO A 343 0.39 -40.04 3.50
C PRO A 343 -0.71 -40.92 2.89
N ASN A 344 -1.48 -41.59 3.76
CA ASN A 344 -2.67 -42.33 3.39
C ASN A 344 -3.85 -41.38 3.23
N ASN A 345 -4.70 -41.66 2.25
CA ASN A 345 -5.93 -40.94 2.00
C ASN A 345 -6.95 -41.27 3.11
N PRO A 346 -7.42 -40.28 3.89
CA PRO A 346 -8.36 -40.53 4.98
C PRO A 346 -9.68 -41.16 4.53
N ALA A 347 -10.08 -40.98 3.27
CA ALA A 347 -11.31 -41.52 2.72
C ALA A 347 -11.19 -43.00 2.28
N THR A 348 -10.01 -43.45 1.86
CA THR A 348 -9.81 -44.80 1.30
C THR A 348 -8.92 -45.70 2.16
N GLY A 349 -8.02 -45.12 2.96
CA GLY A 349 -6.99 -45.82 3.72
C GLY A 349 -5.76 -46.23 2.90
N ASP A 350 -5.77 -46.01 1.58
CA ASP A 350 -4.62 -46.29 0.70
C ASP A 350 -3.69 -45.06 0.63
N SER A 351 -2.40 -45.27 0.36
CA SER A 351 -1.46 -44.17 0.13
C SER A 351 -1.91 -43.30 -1.05
N PHE A 352 -1.87 -41.98 -0.89
CA PHE A 352 -2.18 -41.04 -1.96
C PHE A 352 -1.25 -41.24 -3.17
N THR A 353 -1.77 -41.04 -4.38
CA THR A 353 -0.94 -40.63 -5.52
C THR A 353 -0.59 -39.15 -5.42
N GLY A 354 0.48 -38.69 -6.09
CA GLY A 354 0.85 -37.26 -6.08
C GLY A 354 -0.29 -36.33 -6.48
N LYS A 355 -1.05 -36.70 -7.53
CA LYS A 355 -2.22 -35.93 -7.97
C LYS A 355 -3.33 -35.88 -6.92
N GLU A 356 -3.67 -37.01 -6.32
CA GLU A 356 -4.71 -37.04 -5.29
C GLU A 356 -4.28 -36.27 -4.04
N PHE A 357 -2.99 -36.32 -3.70
CA PHE A 357 -2.46 -35.55 -2.58
C PHE A 357 -2.48 -34.05 -2.85
N PHE A 358 -2.09 -33.62 -4.05
CA PHE A 358 -2.16 -32.21 -4.44
C PHE A 358 -3.60 -31.69 -4.38
N GLU A 359 -4.56 -32.47 -4.89
CA GLU A 359 -5.98 -32.13 -4.83
C GLU A 359 -6.50 -32.09 -3.39
N TYR A 360 -6.01 -33.00 -2.53
CA TYR A 360 -6.30 -32.99 -1.10
C TYR A 360 -5.81 -31.69 -0.44
N ILE A 361 -4.56 -31.28 -0.69
CA ILE A 361 -4.03 -30.01 -0.17
C ILE A 361 -4.90 -28.84 -0.63
N ARG A 362 -5.24 -28.77 -1.92
CA ARG A 362 -6.02 -27.68 -2.49
C ARG A 362 -7.42 -27.54 -1.87
N THR A 363 -8.11 -28.66 -1.73
CA THR A 363 -9.49 -28.70 -1.20
C THR A 363 -9.55 -28.56 0.32
N ASN A 364 -8.46 -28.87 1.02
CA ASN A 364 -8.32 -28.70 2.48
C ASN A 364 -7.36 -27.55 2.81
N PHE A 365 -7.15 -26.62 1.88
CA PHE A 365 -6.10 -25.59 2.01
C PHE A 365 -6.35 -24.68 3.23
N ALA A 366 -7.62 -24.35 3.51
CA ALA A 366 -8.01 -23.58 4.68
C ALA A 366 -7.66 -24.29 6.00
N ASP A 367 -7.78 -25.62 6.05
CA ASP A 367 -7.50 -26.40 7.26
C ASP A 367 -5.99 -26.63 7.47
N ILE A 368 -5.22 -26.69 6.38
CA ILE A 368 -3.77 -26.92 6.42
C ILE A 368 -3.03 -25.60 6.65
N CYS A 369 -3.38 -24.53 5.95
CA CYS A 369 -2.55 -23.33 5.87
C CYS A 369 -2.69 -22.41 7.11
N PHE A 370 -3.77 -22.51 7.90
CA PHE A 370 -4.17 -21.42 8.79
C PHE A 370 -4.04 -21.69 10.29
N SER A 371 -3.61 -20.63 10.99
CA SER A 371 -3.56 -20.52 12.44
C SER A 371 -4.70 -19.61 12.95
N ASN A 372 -4.72 -19.28 14.24
CA ASN A 372 -5.73 -18.37 14.81
C ASN A 372 -5.71 -16.94 14.23
N ASN A 373 -4.70 -16.60 13.41
CA ASN A 373 -4.42 -15.23 12.98
C ASN A 373 -4.71 -14.94 11.50
N SER A 374 -5.14 -15.92 10.71
CA SER A 374 -5.49 -15.70 9.31
C SER A 374 -6.55 -16.69 8.86
N ASN A 375 -7.30 -16.38 7.81
CA ASN A 375 -8.30 -17.28 7.25
C ASN A 375 -8.22 -17.30 5.72
N PHE A 376 -8.62 -18.42 5.11
CA PHE A 376 -8.80 -18.52 3.66
C PHE A 376 -10.15 -19.10 3.35
N GLY A 377 -10.80 -18.51 2.37
CA GLY A 377 -12.07 -18.99 1.91
C GLY A 377 -12.36 -18.50 0.51
N ALA A 378 -13.42 -19.03 -0.07
CA ALA A 378 -13.95 -18.48 -1.30
C ALA A 378 -14.60 -17.11 -1.05
N TYR A 379 -14.64 -16.29 -2.10
CA TYR A 379 -15.26 -14.97 -2.03
C TYR A 379 -16.75 -15.01 -1.65
N ASN A 380 -17.44 -16.07 -2.06
CA ASN A 380 -18.80 -16.43 -1.63
C ASN A 380 -19.10 -17.90 -1.95
N ASP A 381 -20.32 -18.37 -1.65
CA ASP A 381 -20.75 -19.76 -1.87
C ASP A 381 -20.66 -20.23 -3.33
N VAL A 382 -20.85 -19.32 -4.30
CA VAL A 382 -20.74 -19.66 -5.73
C VAL A 382 -19.29 -19.96 -6.08
N GLU A 383 -18.37 -19.11 -5.62
CA GLU A 383 -16.95 -19.30 -5.79
C GLU A 383 -16.45 -20.52 -5.00
N MET A 384 -17.03 -20.83 -3.84
CA MET A 384 -16.71 -22.06 -3.09
C MET A 384 -17.07 -23.31 -3.88
N THR A 385 -18.28 -23.34 -4.45
CA THR A 385 -18.73 -24.46 -5.29
C THR A 385 -17.81 -24.66 -6.49
N LYS A 386 -17.28 -23.58 -7.06
CA LYS A 386 -16.33 -23.64 -8.17
C LYS A 386 -14.95 -24.10 -7.70
N TRP A 387 -14.47 -23.61 -6.55
CA TRP A 387 -13.22 -24.04 -5.93
C TRP A 387 -13.21 -25.53 -5.66
N GLU A 388 -14.27 -26.09 -5.07
CA GLU A 388 -14.38 -27.53 -4.80
C GLU A 388 -14.47 -28.39 -6.08
N GLY A 389 -14.77 -27.77 -7.22
CA GLY A 389 -14.83 -28.42 -8.52
C GLY A 389 -13.47 -28.80 -9.10
N SER A 390 -13.51 -29.56 -10.19
CA SER A 390 -12.30 -29.92 -10.97
C SER A 390 -11.84 -28.84 -11.95
N ASP A 391 -12.68 -27.83 -12.20
CA ASP A 391 -12.37 -26.64 -13.00
C ASP A 391 -12.53 -25.40 -12.11
N TYR A 392 -11.46 -25.09 -11.39
CA TYR A 392 -11.37 -23.96 -10.46
C TYR A 392 -10.63 -22.76 -11.06
N LEU A 393 -10.32 -22.81 -12.36
CA LEU A 393 -9.75 -21.68 -13.10
C LEU A 393 -10.73 -20.50 -13.11
N GLY A 394 -10.26 -19.32 -12.72
CA GLY A 394 -11.04 -18.09 -12.61
C GLY A 394 -11.93 -18.01 -11.37
N THR A 395 -11.67 -18.83 -10.34
CA THR A 395 -12.33 -18.72 -9.04
C THR A 395 -11.72 -17.59 -8.22
N VAL A 396 -12.57 -16.82 -7.53
CA VAL A 396 -12.15 -15.76 -6.59
C VAL A 396 -12.08 -16.30 -5.17
N MET A 397 -10.91 -16.17 -4.54
CA MET A 397 -10.64 -16.57 -3.16
C MET A 397 -10.22 -15.34 -2.34
N ARG A 398 -10.28 -15.44 -1.01
CA ARG A 398 -9.96 -14.38 -0.06
C ARG A 398 -8.99 -14.89 0.99
N PHE A 399 -7.98 -14.09 1.29
CA PHE A 399 -7.11 -14.22 2.44
C PHE A 399 -7.47 -13.15 3.47
N ASP A 400 -7.95 -13.55 4.63
CA ASP A 400 -8.11 -12.65 5.77
C ASP A 400 -6.76 -12.62 6.51
N ILE A 401 -6.01 -11.55 6.29
CA ILE A 401 -4.70 -11.34 6.89
C ILE A 401 -4.89 -10.41 8.09
N LYS A 402 -4.77 -10.94 9.31
CA LYS A 402 -4.72 -10.07 10.49
C LYS A 402 -3.35 -9.40 10.52
N LEU A 403 -3.30 -8.15 10.06
CA LEU A 403 -2.14 -7.30 10.29
C LEU A 403 -1.91 -7.16 11.80
N ARG A 404 -0.65 -7.34 12.20
CA ARG A 404 -0.25 -7.30 13.61
C ARG A 404 -0.22 -5.83 14.05
N GLU A 405 -1.20 -5.46 14.87
CA GLU A 405 -1.41 -4.10 15.44
C GLU A 405 -1.77 -3.02 14.38
N PRO A 406 -2.59 -2.02 14.75
CA PRO A 406 -3.05 -0.99 13.82
C PRO A 406 -1.89 -0.13 13.31
N TYR A 407 -1.60 -0.25 12.02
CA TYR A 407 -0.70 0.65 11.30
C TYR A 407 -1.29 2.07 11.34
N PHE A 408 -0.49 3.07 11.74
CA PHE A 408 -0.89 4.49 11.86
C PHE A 408 -2.09 4.81 12.78
N GLY A 409 -2.45 3.93 13.73
CA GLY A 409 -3.64 4.14 14.57
C GLY A 409 -4.96 4.03 13.80
N ILE A 410 -4.91 3.76 12.51
CA ILE A 410 -6.08 3.37 11.73
C ILE A 410 -6.21 1.87 11.96
N GLN A 411 -7.28 1.42 12.62
CA GLN A 411 -7.74 0.05 12.38
C GLN A 411 -8.21 0.02 10.93
N ILE A 412 -7.27 -0.18 10.01
CA ILE A 412 -7.60 -0.73 8.71
C ILE A 412 -8.26 -2.04 9.11
N GLY A 413 -9.58 -2.16 8.89
CA GLY A 413 -10.29 -3.41 9.10
C GLY A 413 -9.50 -4.53 8.41
N GLN A 414 -9.69 -5.77 8.86
CA GLN A 414 -9.11 -6.96 8.24
C GLN A 414 -8.87 -6.72 6.75
N GLN A 415 -7.60 -6.62 6.33
CA GLN A 415 -7.31 -6.52 4.92
C GLN A 415 -7.57 -7.91 4.37
N ASP A 416 -8.81 -8.08 3.92
CA ASP A 416 -9.22 -9.24 3.18
C ASP A 416 -8.58 -9.08 1.80
N GLY A 417 -7.50 -9.81 1.53
CA GLY A 417 -6.83 -9.83 0.24
C GLY A 417 -7.57 -10.77 -0.71
N SER A 418 -8.29 -10.21 -1.70
CA SER A 418 -8.89 -11.01 -2.78
C SER A 418 -7.83 -11.45 -3.80
N VAL A 419 -7.94 -12.71 -4.23
CA VAL A 419 -7.10 -13.28 -5.29
C VAL A 419 -7.96 -14.04 -6.30
N LEU A 420 -7.48 -14.13 -7.54
CA LEU A 420 -8.10 -14.88 -8.62
C LEU A 420 -7.23 -16.06 -9.02
N CYS A 421 -7.81 -17.26 -9.16
CA CYS A 421 -7.09 -18.39 -9.75
C CYS A 421 -6.87 -18.14 -11.25
N THR A 422 -5.65 -17.78 -11.64
CA THR A 422 -5.33 -17.36 -13.02
C THR A 422 -4.65 -18.43 -13.86
N ASP A 423 -4.13 -19.48 -13.22
CA ASP A 423 -3.72 -20.70 -13.88
C ASP A 423 -4.06 -21.94 -13.07
N GLN A 424 -4.34 -23.02 -13.80
CA GLN A 424 -4.62 -24.34 -13.27
C GLN A 424 -3.98 -25.38 -14.18
N GLN A 425 -3.08 -26.17 -13.61
CA GLN A 425 -2.49 -27.33 -14.27
C GLN A 425 -2.67 -28.60 -13.42
N ASN A 426 -2.06 -29.71 -13.82
CA ASN A 426 -2.31 -31.00 -13.18
C ASN A 426 -1.82 -31.06 -11.72
N GLN A 427 -0.75 -30.35 -11.38
CA GLN A 427 -0.16 -30.29 -10.04
C GLN A 427 0.37 -28.88 -9.70
N THR A 428 -0.19 -27.85 -10.33
CA THR A 428 0.09 -26.45 -9.98
C THR A 428 -1.18 -25.62 -10.11
N TRP A 429 -1.29 -24.55 -9.32
CA TRP A 429 -2.22 -23.45 -9.57
C TRP A 429 -1.55 -22.13 -9.23
N VAL A 430 -1.98 -21.06 -9.89
CA VAL A 430 -1.50 -19.69 -9.64
C VAL A 430 -2.65 -18.81 -9.20
N PHE A 431 -2.44 -18.08 -8.11
CA PHE A 431 -3.26 -16.96 -7.71
C PHE A 431 -2.61 -15.65 -8.15
N SER A 432 -3.41 -14.75 -8.72
CA SER A 432 -3.02 -13.36 -8.94
C SER A 432 -3.85 -12.45 -8.05
N THR A 433 -3.24 -11.40 -7.53
CA THR A 433 -3.89 -10.38 -6.70
C THR A 433 -4.90 -9.59 -7.52
N ILE A 434 -6.04 -9.26 -6.91
CA ILE A 434 -7.08 -8.47 -7.56
C ILE A 434 -7.70 -7.47 -6.59
N TYR A 435 -8.11 -6.33 -7.14
CA TYR A 435 -9.06 -5.46 -6.48
C TYR A 435 -10.45 -6.09 -6.58
N THR A 436 -11.26 -5.94 -5.53
CA THR A 436 -12.72 -6.14 -5.64
C THR A 436 -13.46 -5.05 -4.88
N LYS A 437 -14.73 -4.83 -5.19
CA LYS A 437 -15.55 -3.87 -4.44
C LYS A 437 -15.70 -4.18 -2.95
N GLN A 438 -15.64 -5.46 -2.57
CA GLN A 438 -15.83 -5.86 -1.16
C GLN A 438 -14.54 -5.71 -0.35
N ASP A 439 -13.42 -6.02 -0.99
CA ASP A 439 -12.12 -6.18 -0.34
C ASP A 439 -11.15 -5.03 -0.62
N TYR A 440 -11.51 -4.18 -1.57
CA TYR A 440 -10.66 -3.12 -2.11
C TYR A 440 -9.37 -3.69 -2.71
N SER A 441 -8.31 -2.89 -2.68
CA SER A 441 -6.99 -3.21 -3.23
C SER A 441 -6.27 -4.21 -2.33
N HIS A 442 -5.70 -5.25 -2.93
CA HIS A 442 -4.76 -6.13 -2.24
C HIS A 442 -3.49 -5.31 -1.87
N PRO A 443 -2.91 -5.47 -0.65
CA PRO A 443 -1.75 -4.67 -0.20
C PRO A 443 -0.48 -4.88 -1.04
N VAL A 444 -0.43 -5.99 -1.77
CA VAL A 444 0.62 -6.31 -2.74
C VAL A 444 -0.01 -6.67 -4.06
N SER A 445 0.66 -6.36 -5.17
CA SER A 445 0.33 -6.81 -6.51
C SER A 445 1.30 -7.89 -6.95
N GLY A 446 0.84 -8.98 -7.54
CA GLY A 446 1.70 -10.06 -7.97
C GLY A 446 1.02 -11.40 -8.16
N ASN A 447 1.85 -12.44 -8.19
CA ASN A 447 1.44 -13.81 -8.46
C ASN A 447 2.02 -14.77 -7.41
N ARG A 448 1.21 -15.76 -7.03
CA ARG A 448 1.62 -16.83 -6.12
C ARG A 448 1.24 -18.19 -6.67
N GLU A 449 2.25 -19.01 -6.92
CA GLU A 449 2.11 -20.39 -7.38
C GLU A 449 2.16 -21.37 -6.21
N PHE A 450 1.30 -22.38 -6.27
CA PHE A 450 1.34 -23.54 -5.40
C PHE A 450 1.51 -24.78 -6.27
N GLY A 451 2.40 -25.68 -5.88
CA GLY A 451 2.71 -26.83 -6.72
C GLY A 451 3.22 -28.05 -5.98
N LEU A 452 3.15 -29.20 -6.67
CA LEU A 452 3.74 -30.46 -6.23
C LEU A 452 4.64 -31.03 -7.34
N ILE A 453 5.94 -31.05 -7.08
CA ILE A 453 6.96 -31.60 -7.98
C ILE A 453 7.24 -33.04 -7.60
N THR A 454 7.34 -33.93 -8.60
CA THR A 454 7.90 -35.27 -8.41
C THR A 454 9.41 -35.22 -8.65
N ASN A 455 10.18 -35.59 -7.64
CA ASN A 455 11.63 -35.59 -7.70
C ASN A 455 12.15 -36.83 -8.47
N PRO A 456 13.38 -36.80 -9.02
CA PRO A 456 13.94 -37.92 -9.79
C PRO A 456 14.07 -39.24 -9.01
N ASP A 457 14.11 -39.19 -7.68
CA ASP A 457 14.17 -40.36 -6.79
C ASP A 457 12.79 -40.91 -6.41
N GLY A 458 11.70 -40.31 -6.91
CA GLY A 458 10.32 -40.69 -6.65
C GLY A 458 9.71 -40.06 -5.38
N THR A 459 10.45 -39.22 -4.67
CA THR A 459 9.91 -38.37 -3.60
C THR A 459 9.15 -37.18 -4.19
N TYR A 460 8.55 -36.34 -3.34
CA TYR A 460 7.82 -35.15 -3.77
C TYR A 460 8.31 -33.90 -3.05
N THR A 461 8.09 -32.75 -3.67
CA THR A 461 8.26 -31.44 -3.05
C THR A 461 7.00 -30.63 -3.26
N PHE A 462 6.25 -30.37 -2.19
CA PHE A 462 5.19 -29.35 -2.22
C PHE A 462 5.84 -27.98 -2.02
N TYR A 463 5.37 -26.95 -2.71
CA TYR A 463 5.90 -25.60 -2.55
C TYR A 463 4.82 -24.54 -2.71
N THR A 464 5.05 -23.40 -2.06
CA THR A 464 4.46 -22.11 -2.44
C THR A 464 5.58 -21.19 -2.89
N SER A 465 5.36 -20.47 -3.99
CA SER A 465 6.31 -19.51 -4.57
C SER A 465 5.57 -18.21 -4.86
N GLY A 466 6.07 -17.08 -4.39
CA GLY A 466 5.50 -15.75 -4.64
C GLY A 466 6.46 -14.84 -5.37
N VAL A 467 5.92 -14.02 -6.28
CA VAL A 467 6.55 -12.78 -6.74
C VAL A 467 5.52 -11.67 -6.61
N ASP A 468 5.76 -10.76 -5.68
CA ASP A 468 4.84 -9.68 -5.36
C ASP A 468 5.57 -8.36 -5.07
N ARG A 469 4.85 -7.27 -5.21
CA ARG A 469 5.34 -5.90 -5.06
C ARG A 469 4.29 -5.10 -4.30
N ILE A 470 4.71 -4.17 -3.44
CA ILE A 470 3.76 -3.35 -2.66
C ILE A 470 2.85 -2.59 -3.64
N ALA A 471 1.53 -2.78 -3.51
CA ALA A 471 0.58 -2.28 -4.50
C ALA A 471 0.51 -0.75 -4.51
N GLU A 472 0.47 -0.13 -3.33
CA GLU A 472 0.33 1.31 -3.18
C GLU A 472 1.64 1.93 -2.67
N TRP A 473 2.04 3.03 -3.31
CA TRP A 473 3.13 3.91 -2.88
C TRP A 473 2.57 4.77 -1.75
N THR A 474 3.07 4.63 -0.52
CA THR A 474 2.97 5.78 0.38
C THR A 474 4.15 6.70 0.06
N ASP A 475 3.95 8.02 0.13
CA ASP A 475 4.93 9.04 -0.27
C ASP A 475 6.31 8.94 0.41
N ASP A 476 6.49 8.05 1.39
CA ASP A 476 7.72 7.83 2.12
C ASP A 476 8.37 6.49 1.73
N MET A 477 8.87 6.42 0.50
CA MET A 477 9.65 5.30 -0.04
C MET A 477 10.77 4.82 0.91
N ILE A 478 11.34 5.69 1.76
CA ILE A 478 12.36 5.28 2.74
C ILE A 478 11.70 4.64 3.98
N GLY A 479 10.59 5.20 4.46
CA GLY A 479 9.76 4.60 5.50
C GLY A 479 9.30 3.20 5.13
N ASP A 480 8.73 3.02 3.93
CA ASP A 480 8.20 1.74 3.46
C ASP A 480 9.30 0.69 3.20
N ILE A 481 10.49 1.13 2.75
CA ILE A 481 11.64 0.21 2.62
C ILE A 481 12.23 -0.14 3.98
N MET A 482 12.11 0.70 5.01
CA MET A 482 12.61 0.37 6.34
C MET A 482 11.59 -0.33 7.24
N GLU A 483 10.30 -0.30 6.87
CA GLU A 483 9.17 -0.82 7.63
C GLU A 483 8.45 -1.96 6.87
N TYR A 484 9.20 -3.03 6.55
CA TYR A 484 8.81 -4.25 5.81
C TYR A 484 7.66 -5.11 6.40
N SER A 485 6.74 -4.53 7.15
CA SER A 485 5.73 -5.25 7.93
C SER A 485 4.76 -6.10 7.09
N ALA A 486 4.46 -5.71 5.84
CA ALA A 486 3.53 -6.44 4.98
C ALA A 486 4.07 -7.81 4.55
N PHE A 487 5.36 -7.90 4.18
CA PHE A 487 5.97 -9.17 3.77
C PHE A 487 6.23 -10.09 4.95
N ASP A 488 6.46 -9.54 6.15
CA ASP A 488 6.61 -10.34 7.37
C ASP A 488 5.33 -11.11 7.70
N GLY A 489 4.16 -10.49 7.50
CA GLY A 489 2.86 -11.17 7.65
C GLY A 489 2.67 -12.31 6.65
N GLY A 490 3.09 -12.09 5.39
CA GLY A 490 3.12 -13.14 4.37
C GLY A 490 4.06 -14.28 4.72
N GLU A 491 5.27 -13.97 5.17
CA GLU A 491 6.28 -14.95 5.57
C GLU A 491 5.83 -15.82 6.75
N GLU A 492 5.21 -15.23 7.77
CA GLU A 492 4.64 -15.98 8.90
C GLU A 492 3.54 -16.93 8.42
N LEU A 493 2.67 -16.47 7.50
CA LEU A 493 1.62 -17.28 6.91
C LEU A 493 2.18 -18.48 6.14
N TRP A 494 3.15 -18.27 5.25
CA TRP A 494 3.70 -19.33 4.40
C TRP A 494 4.61 -20.30 5.17
N SER A 495 5.32 -19.81 6.18
CA SER A 495 6.05 -20.68 7.12
C SER A 495 5.08 -21.56 7.92
N SER A 496 3.97 -21.00 8.39
CA SER A 496 2.91 -21.76 9.08
C SER A 496 2.32 -22.85 8.18
N LEU A 497 2.14 -22.57 6.88
CA LEU A 497 1.73 -23.60 5.91
C LEU A 497 2.73 -24.76 5.84
N GLN A 498 4.04 -24.49 5.78
CA GLN A 498 5.05 -25.56 5.79
C GLN A 498 4.95 -26.40 7.07
N GLU A 499 4.90 -25.74 8.23
CA GLU A 499 4.83 -26.39 9.54
C GLU A 499 3.58 -27.26 9.69
N ASN A 500 2.42 -26.71 9.35
CA ASN A 500 1.16 -27.43 9.45
C ASN A 500 1.08 -28.59 8.45
N LEU A 501 1.56 -28.41 7.21
CA LEU A 501 1.59 -29.47 6.23
C LEU A 501 2.52 -30.61 6.68
N VAL A 502 3.72 -30.30 7.17
CA VAL A 502 4.65 -31.30 7.71
C VAL A 502 4.05 -31.99 8.92
N SER A 503 3.45 -31.24 9.84
CA SER A 503 2.77 -31.80 11.02
C SER A 503 1.66 -32.76 10.63
N TRP A 504 0.84 -32.38 9.65
CA TRP A 504 -0.26 -33.21 9.17
C TRP A 504 0.27 -34.47 8.48
N ILE A 505 1.23 -34.37 7.56
CA ILE A 505 1.81 -35.54 6.87
C ILE A 505 2.45 -36.52 7.87
N ASN A 506 3.18 -35.99 8.87
CA ASN A 506 3.91 -36.78 9.86
C ASN A 506 3.06 -37.29 11.02
N ASP A 507 1.77 -36.92 11.08
CA ASP A 507 0.86 -37.50 12.06
C ASP A 507 0.85 -39.04 11.91
N PRO A 508 1.06 -39.81 13.00
CA PRO A 508 1.05 -41.26 12.95
C PRO A 508 -0.20 -41.87 12.30
N GLU A 509 -1.35 -41.20 12.35
CA GLU A 509 -2.60 -41.64 11.71
C GLU A 509 -2.57 -41.52 10.18
N ASN A 510 -1.76 -40.61 9.64
CA ASN A 510 -1.64 -40.36 8.21
C ASN A 510 -0.52 -41.19 7.54
N GLU A 511 0.36 -41.82 8.32
CA GLU A 511 1.45 -42.69 7.86
C GLU A 511 2.40 -42.08 6.81
N GLY A 512 2.46 -40.76 6.69
CA GLY A 512 3.38 -40.05 5.78
C GLY A 512 4.76 -39.80 6.39
N LYS A 513 5.67 -39.23 5.59
CA LYS A 513 6.96 -38.71 6.05
C LYS A 513 7.37 -37.49 5.23
N SER A 514 7.64 -36.39 5.91
CA SER A 514 8.05 -35.11 5.33
C SER A 514 8.96 -34.31 6.24
N GLU A 515 9.66 -33.34 5.67
CA GLU A 515 10.49 -32.37 6.39
C GLU A 515 10.41 -30.99 5.72
N ILE A 516 10.58 -29.95 6.53
CA ILE A 516 10.68 -28.56 6.04
C ILE A 516 12.06 -28.41 5.40
N ILE A 517 12.09 -27.80 4.21
CA ILE A 517 13.32 -27.36 3.57
C ILE A 517 13.41 -25.85 3.74
N ASP A 518 14.63 -25.33 3.95
CA ASP A 518 14.88 -23.91 4.15
C ASP A 518 14.25 -23.07 3.03
N SER A 519 13.46 -22.09 3.43
CA SER A 519 12.80 -21.16 2.51
C SER A 519 13.82 -20.23 1.87
N ILE A 520 13.56 -19.85 0.62
CA ILE A 520 14.33 -18.85 -0.11
C ILE A 520 13.53 -17.57 -0.10
N ILE A 521 14.06 -16.52 0.50
CA ILE A 521 13.44 -15.20 0.54
C ILE A 521 14.43 -14.20 -0.06
N LYS A 522 13.96 -13.44 -1.04
CA LYS A 522 14.72 -12.46 -1.81
C LYS A 522 13.95 -11.14 -1.75
N ARG A 523 14.52 -10.20 -1.01
CA ARG A 523 14.03 -8.83 -0.83
C ARG A 523 15.19 -7.87 -1.03
N ILE A 524 14.88 -6.59 -1.02
CA ILE A 524 15.89 -5.52 -1.03
C ILE A 524 16.82 -5.70 0.18
N ASP A 525 18.12 -5.55 -0.05
CA ASP A 525 19.08 -5.41 1.05
C ASP A 525 19.10 -3.95 1.51
N SER A 526 18.54 -3.70 2.69
CA SER A 526 18.47 -2.36 3.29
C SER A 526 19.85 -1.74 3.52
N THR A 527 20.89 -2.56 3.72
CA THR A 527 22.28 -2.11 3.84
C THR A 527 22.80 -1.57 2.50
N ASP A 528 22.47 -2.26 1.40
CA ASP A 528 22.88 -1.85 0.06
C ASP A 528 22.16 -0.57 -0.36
N LEU A 529 20.87 -0.46 -0.04
CA LEU A 529 20.11 0.77 -0.24
C LEU A 529 20.70 1.93 0.57
N GLU A 530 20.93 1.74 1.87
CA GLU A 530 21.50 2.77 2.74
C GLU A 530 22.89 3.20 2.23
N SER A 531 23.73 2.25 1.83
CA SER A 531 25.05 2.52 1.25
C SER A 531 24.94 3.35 -0.03
N PHE A 532 23.96 3.06 -0.90
CA PHE A 532 23.73 3.86 -2.10
C PHE A 532 23.24 5.29 -1.78
N LEU A 533 22.28 5.42 -0.86
CA LEU A 533 21.74 6.71 -0.43
C LEU A 533 22.80 7.59 0.24
N ASN A 534 23.72 6.98 1.00
CA ASN A 534 24.87 7.64 1.63
C ASN A 534 26.02 7.92 0.66
N GLY A 535 25.91 7.45 -0.59
CA GLY A 535 26.92 7.65 -1.63
C GLY A 535 28.16 6.76 -1.55
N GLU A 536 28.08 5.68 -0.78
CA GLU A 536 29.11 4.65 -0.66
C GLU A 536 29.04 3.64 -1.82
N LYS A 537 27.86 3.44 -2.39
CA LYS A 537 27.62 2.65 -3.61
C LYS A 537 27.08 3.51 -4.74
N SER A 538 27.45 3.13 -5.97
CA SER A 538 26.84 3.60 -7.20
C SER A 538 25.61 2.77 -7.55
N ILE A 539 24.73 3.32 -8.39
CA ILE A 539 23.52 2.62 -8.84
C ILE A 539 23.83 1.34 -9.63
N SER A 540 24.96 1.31 -10.35
CA SER A 540 25.42 0.13 -11.08
C SER A 540 25.87 -1.01 -10.18
N GLU A 541 26.23 -0.72 -8.93
CA GLU A 541 26.63 -1.73 -7.94
C GLU A 541 25.44 -2.36 -7.23
N LEU A 542 24.22 -1.87 -7.47
CA LEU A 542 22.99 -2.43 -6.90
C LEU A 542 22.45 -3.62 -7.70
N LYS A 543 22.79 -3.71 -9.00
CA LYS A 543 22.26 -4.72 -9.93
C LYS A 543 22.40 -6.16 -9.43
N CYS A 544 21.53 -7.02 -9.94
CA CYS A 544 21.66 -8.47 -9.78
C CYS A 544 23.10 -8.92 -10.05
N LYS A 545 23.59 -9.85 -9.24
CA LYS A 545 24.99 -10.30 -9.27
C LYS A 545 25.14 -11.29 -10.44
N ASN A 546 26.24 -11.17 -11.19
CA ASN A 546 26.67 -12.16 -12.20
C ASN A 546 27.79 -13.05 -11.65
#